data_AF-A0A835YNM2-F1
#
_entry.id   AF-A0A835YNM2-F1
#
_cell.length_a   1.000
_cell.length_b   1.000
_cell.length_c   1.000
_cell.angle_alpha   90.00
_cell.angle_beta   90.00
_cell.angle_gamma   90.00
#
_symmetry.space_group_name_H-M   'P 1'
#
loop_
_entity.id
_entity.type
_entity.pdbx_description
1 polymer ?
#
loop_
_entity_poly.entity_id
_entity_poly.type
_entity_poly.pdbx_seq_one_letter_code
_entity_poly.pdbx_strand_id
1 'polypeptide(L)' 'FGGINYQIEHHLFPSMCHMHYARVAPVVRATCAEFAIPYSAHDTLWSAYASYLRSL' A
#
# COMPACT_ATOMS: atom_id res chain seq x y z
N PHE A 1 1.88 9.40 7.44
CA PHE A 1 2.02 8.55 6.24
C PHE A 1 1.61 7.09 6.43
N GLY A 2 1.57 6.56 7.66
CA GLY A 2 1.41 5.12 7.93
C GLY A 2 0.00 4.53 7.82
N GLY A 3 -0.97 5.18 7.17
CA GLY A 3 -2.33 4.63 6.99
C GLY A 3 -2.77 4.53 5.54
N ILE A 4 -2.50 5.57 4.75
CA ILE A 4 -2.90 5.64 3.32
C ILE A 4 -2.08 4.71 2.43
N ASN A 5 -0.82 4.43 2.77
CA ASN A 5 0.04 3.56 1.96
C ASN A 5 -0.10 2.06 2.23
N TYR A 6 -0.83 1.68 3.28
CA TYR A 6 -0.97 0.28 3.70
C TYR A 6 -2.39 -0.24 3.54
N GLN A 7 -3.12 0.28 2.54
CA GLN A 7 -4.51 -0.11 2.29
C GLN A 7 -4.59 -1.57 1.84
N ILE A 8 -3.61 -2.06 1.07
CA ILE A 8 -3.58 -3.46 0.65
C ILE A 8 -3.44 -4.37 1.88
N GLU A 9 -2.49 -4.08 2.78
CA GLU A 9 -2.26 -4.84 4.00
C GLU A 9 -3.45 -4.75 4.96
N HIS A 10 -4.09 -3.59 5.04
CA HIS A 10 -5.30 -3.39 5.86
C HIS A 10 -6.45 -4.30 5.43
N HIS A 11 -6.70 -4.42 4.12
CA HIS A 11 -7.78 -5.26 3.60
C HIS A 11 -7.39 -6.75 3.54
N LEU A 12 -6.10 -7.06 3.31
CA LEU A 12 -5.60 -8.42 3.28
C LEU A 12 -5.51 -9.06 4.68
N PHE A 13 -5.20 -8.24 5.70
CA PHE A 13 -5.03 -8.67 7.09
C PHE A 13 -5.86 -7.82 8.06
N PRO A 14 -7.21 -7.91 8.02
CA PRO A 14 -8.10 -7.04 8.81
C PRO A 14 -7.92 -7.19 10.34
N SER A 15 -7.44 -8.34 10.80
CA SER A 15 -7.17 -8.60 12.22
C SER A 15 -5.76 -8.20 12.68
N MET A 16 -4.89 -7.77 11.78
CA MET A 16 -3.50 -7.40 12.09
C MET A 16 -3.41 -5.92 12.51
N CYS A 17 -2.69 -5.64 13.59
CA CYS A 17 -2.43 -4.27 14.02
C CYS A 17 -1.61 -3.50 12.96
N HIS A 18 -2.02 -2.26 12.69
CA HIS A 18 -1.41 -1.41 11.65
C HIS A 18 0.09 -1.17 11.83
N MET A 19 0.62 -1.29 13.05
CA MET A 19 2.06 -1.17 13.31
C MET A 19 2.89 -2.24 12.59
N HIS A 20 2.27 -3.36 12.20
CA HIS A 20 2.95 -4.45 11.49
C HIS A 20 2.92 -4.30 9.97
N TYR A 21 2.08 -3.43 9.41
CA TYR A 21 1.91 -3.32 7.96
C TYR A 21 3.22 -2.95 7.26
N ALA A 22 4.01 -2.04 7.84
CA ALA A 22 5.33 -1.67 7.30
C ALA A 22 6.30 -2.86 7.17
N ARG A 23 6.19 -3.86 8.06
CA ARG A 23 7.03 -5.06 8.03
C ARG A 23 6.54 -6.09 7.03
N VAL A 24 5.24 -6.13 6.77
CA VAL A 24 4.59 -7.11 5.89
C VAL A 24 4.50 -6.62 4.44
N ALA A 25 4.45 -5.31 4.23
CA ALA A 25 4.35 -4.67 2.91
C ALA A 25 5.42 -5.12 1.90
N PRO A 26 6.70 -5.30 2.25
CA PRO A 26 7.70 -5.81 1.31
C PRO A 26 7.38 -7.23 0.82
N VAL A 27 6.84 -8.08 1.69
CA VAL A 27 6.44 -9.45 1.35
C VAL A 27 5.23 -9.41 0.41
N VAL A 28 4.20 -8.63 0.76
CA VAL A 28 2.99 -8.48 -0.07
C VAL A 28 3.35 -7.93 -1.45
N ARG A 29 4.23 -6.92 -1.53
CA ARG A 29 4.70 -6.37 -2.81
C ARG A 29 5.43 -7.41 -3.65
N ALA A 30 6.29 -8.23 -3.05
CA ALA A 30 7.00 -9.30 -3.76
C ALA A 30 6.02 -10.36 -4.29
N THR A 31 5.04 -10.75 -3.48
CA THR A 31 3.95 -11.66 -3.90
C THR A 31 3.14 -11.06 -5.05
N CYS A 32 2.75 -9.78 -4.97
CA CYS A 32 2.07 -9.11 -6.09
C CYS A 32 2.90 -9.19 -7.39
N ALA A 33 4.22 -8.99 -7.32
CA ALA A 33 5.09 -9.12 -8.49
C ALA A 33 5.15 -10.56 -9.05
N GLU A 34 5.19 -11.57 -8.18
CA GLU A 34 5.16 -12.99 -8.57
C GLU A 34 3.89 -13.34 -9.36
N PHE A 35 2.74 -12.82 -8.93
CA PHE A 35 1.45 -13.05 -9.57
C PHE A 35 1.11 -12.04 -10.68
N ALA A 36 2.05 -11.16 -11.06
CA ALA A 36 1.84 -10.08 -12.02
C ALA A 36 0.64 -9.17 -11.67
N ILE A 37 0.41 -8.95 -10.37
CA ILE A 37 -0.63 -8.08 -9.82
C ILE A 37 -0.02 -6.70 -9.52
N PRO A 38 -0.67 -5.59 -9.91
CA PRO A 38 -0.18 -4.25 -9.57
C PRO A 38 -0.26 -3.98 -8.06
N TYR A 39 0.84 -3.53 -7.48
CA TYR A 39 0.91 -3.07 -6.08
C TYR A 39 0.89 -1.53 -6.05
N SER A 40 -0.25 -0.95 -5.68
CA SER A 40 -0.45 0.50 -5.62
C SER A 40 -0.04 1.05 -4.25
N ALA A 41 1.04 1.81 -4.21
CA ALA A 41 1.48 2.59 -3.05
C ALA A 41 2.15 3.90 -3.49
N HIS A 42 2.11 4.93 -2.64
CA HIS A 42 2.65 6.26 -2.94
C HIS A 42 3.85 6.59 -2.05
N ASP A 43 5.05 6.61 -2.60
CA ASP A 43 6.27 6.79 -1.80
C ASP A 43 6.39 8.19 -1.15
N THR A 44 5.63 9.19 -1.64
CA THR A 44 5.64 10.57 -1.12
C THR A 44 4.23 11.17 -1.04
N LEU A 45 3.99 12.17 -0.17
CA LEU A 45 2.70 12.90 -0.16
C LEU A 45 2.42 13.51 -1.51
N TRP A 46 3.46 14.01 -2.16
CA TRP A 46 3.32 14.66 -3.46
C TRP A 46 2.78 13.68 -4.50
N SER A 47 3.31 12.45 -4.55
CA SER A 47 2.79 11.41 -5.45
C SER A 47 1.33 11.05 -5.15
N ALA A 48 0.94 10.96 -3.87
CA ALA A 48 -0.44 10.71 -3.47
C ALA A 48 -1.37 11.87 -3.88
N TYR A 49 -0.94 13.11 -3.62
CA TYR A 49 -1.69 14.33 -3.96
C TYR A 49 -1.83 14.51 -5.48
N ALA A 50 -0.76 14.31 -6.24
CA ALA A 50 -0.80 14.36 -7.70
C ALA A 50 -1.71 13.26 -8.29
N SER A 51 -1.72 12.06 -7.70
CA SER A 51 -2.63 10.98 -8.10
C SER A 51 -4.09 11.36 -7.84
N TYR A 52 -4.37 11.95 -6.68
CA TYR A 52 -5.70 12.47 -6.34
C TYR A 52 -6.17 13.53 -7.35
N LEU A 53 -5.33 14.53 -7.65
CA LEU A 53 -5.64 15.57 -8.65
C LEU A 53 -5.90 15.02 -10.05
N ARG A 54 -5.24 13.91 -10.43
CA ARG A 54 -5.47 13.23 -11.72
C ARG A 54 -6.80 12.49 -11.79
N SER A 55 -7.36 12.12 -10.64
CA SER A 55 -8.63 11.39 -10.52
C SER A 55 -9.87 12.29 -10.40
N LEU A 56 -9.66 13.62 -10.30
CA LEU A 56 -10.71 14.64 -10.42
C LEU A 56 -11.00 14.93 -11.90
#